data_AF-A0A382EDY8-F1
#
_entry.id   AF-A0A382EDY8-F1
#
_cell.length_a   1.000
_cell.length_b   1.000
_cell.length_c   1.000
_cell.angle_alpha   90.00
_cell.angle_beta   90.00
_cell.angle_gamma   90.00
#
_symmetry.space_group_name_H-M   'P 1'
#
loop_
_entity.id
_entity.type
_entity.pdbx_description
1 polymer ?
#
loop_
_entity_poly.entity_id
_entity_poly.type
_entity_poly.pdbx_seq_one_letter_code
_entity_poly.pdbx_strand_id
1 'polypeptide(L)' 'DEDKVFQVSNIEWDTEDSSGEGPEGLDLPKSLTVNVPDEHLSSYEDTEEFISDFISNVTGFTHKGYNTNPDI' A
#
# COMPACT_ATOMS: atom_id res chain seq x y z
N ASP A 1 -13.16 18.85 -4.32
CA ASP A 1 -11.89 18.13 -4.08
C ASP A 1 -12.08 17.42 -2.75
N GLU A 2 -12.49 16.15 -2.80
CA GLU A 2 -12.69 15.35 -1.58
C GLU A 2 -11.64 14.24 -1.59
N ASP A 3 -10.68 14.31 -0.67
CA ASP A 3 -9.71 13.24 -0.49
C ASP A 3 -10.45 11.94 -0.12
N LYS A 4 -9.91 10.80 -0.57
CA LYS A 4 -10.51 9.49 -0.31
C LYS A 4 -9.58 8.63 0.52
N VAL A 5 -10.12 8.08 1.60
CA VAL A 5 -9.39 7.21 2.51
C VAL A 5 -9.50 5.76 2.04
N PHE A 6 -8.34 5.12 1.84
CA PHE A 6 -8.21 3.71 1.52
C PHE A 6 -7.57 2.96 2.68
N GLN A 7 -8.17 1.85 3.06
CA GLN A 7 -7.57 0.91 3.99
C GLN A 7 -6.81 -0.15 3.18
N VAL A 8 -5.49 -0.05 3.19
CA VAL A 8 -4.58 -1.05 2.63
C VAL A 8 -4.47 -2.21 3.60
N SER A 9 -4.52 -3.43 3.11
CA SER A 9 -4.38 -4.67 3.89
C SER A 9 -3.78 -5.79 3.04
N ASN A 10 -3.35 -6.89 3.67
CA ASN A 10 -2.71 -8.03 2.99
C ASN A 10 -1.55 -7.59 2.09
N ILE A 11 -0.68 -6.72 2.62
CA ILE A 11 0.50 -6.27 1.88
C ILE A 11 1.46 -7.46 1.75
N GLU A 12 1.69 -7.89 0.52
CA GLU A 12 2.67 -8.90 0.15
C GLU A 12 4.01 -8.21 -0.04
N TRP A 13 4.90 -8.33 0.94
CA TRP A 13 6.19 -7.64 0.87
C TRP A 13 7.14 -8.28 -0.13
N ASP A 14 7.88 -7.46 -0.87
CA ASP A 14 8.95 -7.93 -1.77
C ASP A 14 10.19 -8.21 -0.95
N THR A 15 10.12 -9.30 -0.19
CA THR A 15 11.23 -9.82 0.60
C THR A 15 11.63 -11.15 0.02
N GLU A 16 12.91 -11.51 0.14
CA GLU A 16 13.41 -12.80 -0.34
C GLU A 16 12.76 -13.99 0.40
N ASP A 17 12.05 -13.72 1.51
CA ASP A 17 11.24 -14.72 2.19
C ASP A 17 9.94 -14.98 1.42
N SER A 18 9.83 -16.18 0.86
CA SER A 18 8.71 -16.59 -0.01
C SER A 18 7.37 -16.75 0.74
N SER A 19 7.32 -16.40 2.02
CA SER A 19 6.15 -16.52 2.89
C SER A 19 5.23 -15.30 2.80
N GLY A 20 5.69 -14.19 2.21
CA GLY A 20 4.97 -12.90 2.23
C GLY A 20 4.94 -12.25 3.62
N GLU A 21 5.52 -12.91 4.62
CA GLU A 21 5.89 -12.33 5.90
C GLU A 21 7.13 -11.45 5.64
N GLY A 22 7.17 -10.27 6.26
CA GLY A 22 8.34 -9.39 6.18
C GLY A 22 9.63 -10.15 6.56
N PRO A 23 10.83 -9.60 6.29
CA PRO A 23 12.06 -10.32 6.58
C PRO A 23 12.09 -10.70 8.07
N GLU A 24 12.54 -11.92 8.41
CA GLU A 24 12.53 -12.40 9.79
C GLU A 24 13.16 -11.36 10.74
N GLY A 25 12.37 -10.88 11.71
CA GLY A 25 12.79 -9.86 12.68
C GLY A 25 12.38 -8.43 12.36
N LEU A 26 11.65 -8.18 11.26
CA LEU A 26 11.04 -6.89 10.95
C LEU A 26 9.52 -6.92 11.17
N ASP A 27 9.03 -6.02 12.02
CA ASP A 27 7.61 -5.84 12.30
C ASP A 27 7.00 -4.93 11.21
N LEU A 28 6.68 -5.52 10.04
CA LEU A 28 6.04 -4.79 8.95
C LEU A 28 4.52 -4.70 9.18
N PRO A 29 3.92 -3.52 8.92
CA PRO A 29 2.49 -3.34 9.11
C PRO A 29 1.72 -4.23 8.12
N LYS A 30 0.70 -4.94 8.62
CA LYS A 30 -0.21 -5.74 7.78
C LYS A 30 -1.34 -4.92 7.18
N SER A 31 -1.53 -3.69 7.68
CA SER A 31 -2.53 -2.76 7.20
C SER A 31 -2.06 -1.32 7.37
N LEU A 32 -2.42 -0.46 6.42
CA LEU A 32 -2.13 0.97 6.43
C LEU A 32 -3.37 1.75 6.03
N THR A 33 -3.52 2.96 6.56
CA THR A 33 -4.57 3.89 6.13
C THR A 33 -3.92 4.97 5.29
N VAL A 34 -4.35 5.09 4.03
CA VAL A 34 -3.82 6.05 3.07
C VAL A 34 -4.91 7.04 2.73
N ASN A 35 -4.59 8.33 2.80
CA ASN A 35 -5.47 9.37 2.30
C ASN A 35 -4.98 9.81 0.93
N VAL A 36 -5.76 9.49 -0.11
CA VAL A 36 -5.41 9.77 -1.50
C VAL A 36 -6.09 11.08 -1.92
N PRO A 37 -5.33 12.11 -2.31
CA PRO A 37 -5.88 13.36 -2.82
C PRO A 37 -6.71 13.14 -4.09
N ASP A 38 -7.73 13.99 -4.30
CA ASP A 38 -8.64 13.92 -5.46
C ASP A 38 -7.91 13.90 -6.82
N GLU A 39 -6.80 14.62 -6.94
CA GLU A 39 -5.97 14.64 -8.15
C GLU A 39 -5.51 13.24 -8.57
N HIS A 40 -5.28 12.38 -7.57
CA HIS A 40 -4.82 11.01 -7.76
C HIS A 40 -5.95 9.98 -7.87
N LEU A 41 -7.22 10.40 -7.72
CA LEU A 41 -8.41 9.53 -7.86
C LEU A 41 -8.91 9.45 -9.31
N SER A 42 -8.27 10.14 -10.23
CA SER A 42 -8.71 10.26 -11.62
C SER A 42 -8.64 8.94 -12.39
N SER A 43 -7.77 8.01 -11.98
CA SER A 43 -7.57 6.73 -12.66
C SER A 43 -7.01 5.68 -11.72
N TYR A 44 -7.32 4.41 -12.00
CA TYR A 44 -6.82 3.28 -11.22
C TYR A 44 -5.30 3.30 -11.11
N GLU A 45 -4.59 3.48 -12.23
CA GLU A 45 -3.11 3.49 -12.25
C GLU A 45 -2.55 4.58 -11.35
N ASP A 46 -3.12 5.79 -11.38
CA ASP A 46 -2.65 6.93 -10.59
C ASP A 46 -2.91 6.74 -9.08
N THR A 47 -4.11 6.24 -8.73
CA THR A 47 -4.45 5.91 -7.34
C THR A 47 -3.57 4.78 -6.80
N GLU A 48 -3.34 3.73 -7.60
CA GLU A 48 -2.49 2.60 -7.23
C GLU A 48 -1.03 3.05 -7.06
N GLU A 49 -0.50 3.86 -7.97
CA GLU A 49 0.86 4.39 -7.88
C GLU A 49 1.03 5.25 -6.62
N PHE A 50 0.07 6.12 -6.31
CA PHE A 50 0.11 6.93 -5.09
C PHE A 50 0.11 6.08 -3.82
N ILE A 51 -0.78 5.09 -3.74
CA ILE A 51 -0.86 4.19 -2.58
C ILE A 51 0.42 3.36 -2.47
N SER A 52 0.93 2.86 -3.60
CA SER A 52 2.17 2.08 -3.67
C SER A 52 3.37 2.87 -3.16
N ASP A 53 3.53 4.12 -3.62
CA ASP A 53 4.59 5.02 -3.17
C ASP A 53 4.44 5.33 -1.68
N PHE A 54 3.21 5.59 -1.21
CA PHE A 54 2.95 5.83 0.21
C PHE A 54 3.36 4.65 1.09
N ILE A 55 3.02 3.41 0.70
CA ILE A 55 3.42 2.20 1.42
C ILE A 55 4.94 2.16 1.53
N SER A 56 5.66 2.30 0.41
CA SER A 56 7.11 2.23 0.39
C SER A 56 7.79 3.38 1.12
N ASN A 57 7.22 4.58 1.10
CA ASN A 57 7.74 5.73 1.82
C ASN A 57 7.56 5.59 3.34
N VAL A 58 6.40 5.08 3.78
CA VAL A 58 6.11 4.90 5.21
C VAL A 58 6.87 3.72 5.80
N THR A 59 6.95 2.59 5.10
CA THR A 59 7.58 1.38 5.64
C THR A 59 9.07 1.30 5.30
N GLY A 60 9.51 1.93 4.21
CA GLY A 60 10.85 1.77 3.65
C GLY A 60 11.04 0.48 2.85
N PHE A 61 9.97 -0.25 2.56
CA PHE A 61 10.01 -1.54 1.85
C PHE A 61 9.17 -1.53 0.58
N THR A 62 9.66 -2.26 -0.42
CA THR A 62 8.91 -2.59 -1.63
C THR A 62 7.91 -3.72 -1.35
N HIS A 63 6.80 -3.71 -2.07
CA HIS A 63 5.76 -4.72 -2.00
C HIS A 63 5.46 -5.26 -3.41
N LYS A 64 4.88 -6.46 -3.47
CA LYS A 64 4.45 -7.15 -4.69
C LYS A 64 2.97 -6.98 -4.97
N GLY A 65 2.20 -6.66 -3.94
CA GLY A 65 0.75 -6.55 -4.01
C GLY A 65 0.15 -6.16 -2.67
N TYR A 66 -1.07 -5.64 -2.72
CA TYR A 66 -1.86 -5.28 -1.56
C TYR A 66 -3.34 -5.20 -1.95
N ASN A 67 -4.22 -5.29 -0.95
CA ASN A 67 -5.65 -5.05 -1.13
C ASN A 67 -6.02 -3.68 -0.58
N THR A 68 -7.00 -3.02 -1.20
CA THR A 68 -7.58 -1.76 -0.71
C THR A 68 -9.05 -1.93 -0.39
N ASN A 69 -9.54 -1.14 0.57
CA ASN A 69 -10.96 -0.99 0.83
C ASN A 69 -11.29 0.50 1.04
N PRO A 70 -12.19 1.09 0.23
CA PRO A 70 -12.86 0.47 -0.93
C PRO A 70 -11.85 0.07 -2.02
N ASP A 71 -12.24 -0.83 -2.92
CA ASP A 71 -11.44 -1.11 -4.13
C ASP A 71 -11.23 0.18 -4.94
N ILE A 72 -10.08 0.27 -5.61
CA ILE A 72 -9.70 1.39 -6.49
C ILE A 72 -10.53 1.32 -7.78
#